data_AF-A0A8S9NNU9-F1
#
_entry.id   AF-A0A8S9NNU9-F1
#
_cell.length_a   1.000
_cell.length_b   1.000
_cell.length_c   1.000
_cell.angle_alpha   90.00
_cell.angle_beta   90.00
_cell.angle_gamma   90.00
#
_symmetry.space_group_name_H-M   'P 1'
#
loop_
_entity.id
_entity.type
_entity.pdbx_description
1 polymer ?
#
loop_
_entity_poly.entity_id
_entity_poly.type
_entity_poly.pdbx_seq_one_letter_code
_entity_poly.pdbx_strand_id
1 'polypeptide(L)'
;MTFMVTGNSTGKRKMSMESTEMIENFGRTIPVHTKDIKRLLERASRDEPAYICLPEHASSFTQTKLVPEIYTKDEINEMFYGVSGEHDRNKEDFQMKLDGVNYPLNDSISWLTTFMEEMKQDIAIIQNATDAA
;
A
#
# COMPACT_ATOMS: atom_id res chain seq x y z
N MET A 1 -10.80 6.55 14.80
CA MET A 1 -9.50 7.13 15.19
C MET A 1 -9.10 6.50 16.51
N THR A 2 -8.03 5.71 16.53
CA THR A 2 -7.56 4.99 17.73
C THR A 2 -6.53 5.85 18.44
N PHE A 3 -6.81 6.29 19.67
CA PHE A 3 -5.83 6.97 20.50
C PHE A 3 -5.18 5.95 21.45
N MET A 4 -3.86 5.81 21.39
CA MET A 4 -3.09 5.01 22.34
C MET A 4 -2.92 5.80 23.64
N VAL A 5 -3.66 5.42 24.69
CA VAL A 5 -3.48 5.97 26.04
C VAL A 5 -2.37 5.19 26.73
N THR A 6 -1.17 5.77 26.79
CA THR A 6 -0.06 5.19 27.57
C THR A 6 -0.28 5.49 29.05
N GLY A 7 -0.81 4.51 29.80
CA GLY A 7 -0.82 4.54 31.25
C GLY A 7 0.43 3.90 31.84
N ASN A 8 1.01 4.51 32.88
CA ASN A 8 1.51 3.78 34.08
C ASN A 8 2.07 4.72 35.16
N SER A 9 1.61 4.51 36.41
CA SER A 9 2.44 3.99 37.52
C SER A 9 2.09 4.58 38.89
N THR A 10 1.83 3.65 39.79
CA THR A 10 1.58 3.69 41.24
C THR A 10 2.51 4.61 42.05
N GLY A 11 1.91 5.48 42.87
CA GLY A 11 2.62 6.19 43.94
C GLY A 11 1.72 7.18 44.67
N LYS A 12 1.29 6.86 45.90
CA LYS A 12 0.50 7.76 46.75
C LYS A 12 1.34 8.99 47.13
N ARG A 13 1.05 10.13 46.48
CA ARG A 13 1.26 11.48 47.00
C ARG A 13 -0.01 12.27 46.73
N LYS A 14 -0.62 12.87 47.76
CA LYS A 14 -1.68 13.87 47.59
C LYS A 14 -1.07 15.04 46.83
N MET A 15 -1.39 15.13 45.55
CA MET A 15 -1.10 16.25 44.67
C MET A 15 -2.45 16.58 44.03
N SER A 16 -2.94 17.81 44.21
CA SER A 16 -4.13 18.29 43.50
C SER A 16 -3.78 18.27 42.01
N MET A 17 -4.25 17.23 41.32
CA MET A 17 -3.88 16.92 39.95
C MET A 17 -4.93 17.58 39.07
N GLU A 18 -4.69 18.82 38.64
CA GLU A 18 -5.27 19.27 37.38
C GLU A 18 -4.65 18.37 36.30
N SER A 19 -5.39 17.34 35.89
CA SER A 19 -4.94 16.37 34.89
C SER A 19 -4.96 17.03 33.51
N THR A 20 -3.84 17.62 33.13
CA THR A 20 -3.56 18.04 31.75
C THR A 20 -3.27 16.79 30.92
N GLU A 21 -4.13 16.49 29.95
CA GLU A 21 -3.88 15.41 28.99
C GLU A 21 -3.12 15.97 27.79
N MET A 22 -2.20 15.16 27.25
CA MET A 22 -1.24 15.59 26.23
C MET A 22 -1.67 15.05 24.87
N ILE A 23 -1.87 15.93 23.90
CA ILE A 23 -2.15 15.56 22.51
C ILE A 23 -0.86 15.78 21.71
N GLU A 24 -0.39 14.75 21.01
CA GLU A 24 0.74 14.87 20.07
C GLU A 24 0.24 15.43 18.73
N ASN A 25 0.78 16.59 18.32
CA ASN A 25 0.56 17.15 16.99
C ASN A 25 1.90 17.41 16.32
N PHE A 26 2.20 16.71 15.21
CA PHE A 26 3.44 16.84 14.42
C PHE A 26 4.73 16.98 15.28
N GLY A 27 4.85 16.21 16.36
CA GLY A 27 6.02 16.18 17.23
C GLY A 27 6.11 17.28 18.30
N ARG A 28 5.07 18.13 18.48
CA ARG A 28 4.99 19.09 19.59
C ARG A 28 3.87 18.71 20.55
N THR A 29 4.21 18.55 21.82
CA THR A 29 3.24 18.26 22.88
C THR A 29 2.60 19.55 23.37
N ILE A 30 1.27 19.66 23.27
CA ILE A 30 0.52 20.83 23.73
C ILE A 30 -0.22 20.45 25.03
N PRO A 31 -0.05 21.21 26.13
CA PRO A 31 -0.82 20.99 27.35
C PRO A 31 -2.26 21.46 27.14
N VAL A 32 -3.24 20.57 27.30
CA VAL A 32 -4.67 20.91 27.18
C VAL A 32 -5.42 20.54 28.46
N HIS A 33 -6.26 21.45 28.95
CA HIS A 33 -7.07 21.21 30.15
C HIS A 33 -8.26 20.29 29.84
N THR A 34 -8.64 19.42 30.78
CA THR A 34 -9.66 18.37 30.57
C THR A 34 -11.03 18.92 30.12
N LYS A 35 -11.40 20.12 30.58
CA LYS A 35 -12.65 20.77 30.16
C LYS A 35 -12.64 21.17 28.69
N ASP A 36 -11.48 21.54 28.17
CA ASP A 36 -11.35 21.93 26.77
C ASP A 36 -11.40 20.71 25.87
N ILE A 37 -10.84 19.57 26.30
CA ILE A 37 -10.97 18.27 25.61
C ILE A 37 -12.44 17.85 25.48
N LYS A 38 -13.25 17.99 26.53
CA LYS A 38 -14.69 17.67 26.45
C LYS A 38 -15.42 18.54 25.44
N ARG A 39 -15.17 19.86 25.47
CA ARG A 39 -15.75 20.82 24.50
C ARG A 39 -15.29 20.52 23.08
N LEU A 40 -14.04 20.11 22.93
CA LEU A 40 -13.42 19.71 21.67
C LEU A 40 -14.16 18.52 21.05
N LEU A 41 -14.41 17.49 21.84
CA LEU A 41 -15.12 16.27 21.43
C LEU A 41 -16.61 16.52 21.14
N GLU A 42 -17.28 17.32 21.97
CA GLU A 42 -18.69 17.71 21.76
C GLU A 42 -18.86 18.49 20.45
N ARG A 43 -17.90 19.34 20.08
CA ARG A 43 -17.91 20.07 18.81
C ARG A 43 -17.63 19.15 17.62
N ALA A 44 -16.64 18.28 17.74
CA ALA A 44 -16.31 17.28 16.71
C ALA A 44 -17.48 16.33 16.41
N SER A 45 -18.33 16.06 17.40
CA SER A 45 -19.51 15.21 17.26
C SER A 45 -20.69 15.90 16.57
N ARG A 46 -20.68 17.23 16.46
CA ARG A 46 -21.80 18.02 15.92
C ARG A 46 -21.56 18.49 14.48
N ASP A 47 -20.31 18.76 14.12
CA ASP A 47 -19.96 19.33 12.81
C ASP A 47 -19.46 18.24 11.84
N GLU A 48 -19.99 18.21 10.61
CA GLU A 48 -19.46 17.47 9.44
C GLU A 48 -17.95 17.78 9.25
N PRO A 49 -17.13 16.86 8.68
CA PRO A 49 -15.72 16.65 9.04
C PRO A 49 -14.96 17.95 9.34
N ALA A 50 -15.12 18.43 10.57
CA ALA A 50 -14.60 19.70 11.00
C ALA A 50 -13.26 19.44 11.66
N TYR A 51 -12.23 20.12 11.18
CA TYR A 51 -10.95 20.14 11.86
C TYR A 51 -11.17 20.62 13.30
N ILE A 52 -10.74 19.77 14.21
CA ILE A 52 -10.81 20.03 15.62
C ILE A 52 -9.70 21.03 15.99
N CYS A 53 -10.06 22.28 16.27
CA CYS A 53 -9.14 23.32 16.73
C CYS A 53 -9.35 23.63 18.21
N LEU A 54 -8.26 23.99 18.91
CA LEU A 54 -8.36 24.45 20.30
C LEU A 54 -9.22 25.73 20.38
N PRO A 55 -9.96 25.95 21.48
CA PRO A 55 -10.82 27.13 21.63
C PRO A 55 -10.10 28.45 21.37
N GLU A 56 -8.85 28.56 21.81
CA GLU A 56 -7.98 29.73 21.64
C GLU A 56 -7.61 30.02 20.18
N HIS A 57 -7.75 29.04 19.30
CA HIS A 57 -7.44 29.14 17.87
C HIS A 57 -8.67 29.03 16.98
N ALA A 58 -9.87 28.89 17.56
CA ALA A 58 -11.11 28.72 16.81
C ALA A 58 -11.47 29.94 15.95
N SER A 59 -11.05 31.15 16.35
CA SER A 59 -11.24 32.39 15.58
C SER A 59 -10.23 32.58 14.45
N SER A 60 -9.05 31.95 14.56
CA SER A 60 -8.01 31.97 13.53
C SER A 60 -8.27 30.93 12.43
N PHE A 61 -9.15 29.96 12.69
CA PHE A 61 -9.49 28.93 11.73
C PHE A 61 -10.60 29.42 10.81
N THR A 62 -10.24 29.75 9.58
CA THR A 62 -11.26 29.93 8.53
C THR A 62 -11.68 28.53 8.10
N GLN A 63 -12.94 28.15 8.33
CA GLN A 63 -13.45 26.88 7.82
C GLN A 63 -13.33 26.92 6.30
N THR A 64 -12.32 26.23 5.76
CA THR A 64 -12.20 26.05 4.33
C THR A 64 -13.39 25.18 3.92
N LYS A 65 -14.35 25.78 3.24
CA LYS A 65 -15.46 25.05 2.62
C LYS A 65 -14.80 24.05 1.69
N LEU A 66 -14.90 22.75 2.01
CA LEU A 66 -14.41 21.71 1.11
C LEU A 66 -15.07 21.98 -0.25
N VAL A 67 -14.24 22.10 -1.28
CA VAL A 67 -14.71 22.18 -2.66
C VAL A 67 -15.65 20.98 -2.86
N PRO A 68 -16.83 21.16 -3.51
CA PRO A 68 -17.69 20.02 -3.82
C PRO A 68 -16.85 18.90 -4.41
N GLU A 69 -17.06 17.67 -3.93
CA GLU A 69 -16.35 16.51 -4.43
C GLU A 69 -16.54 16.48 -5.94
N ILE A 70 -15.46 16.79 -6.68
CA ILE A 70 -15.51 17.02 -8.13
C ILE A 70 -15.87 15.73 -8.90
N TYR A 71 -15.86 14.61 -8.20
CA TYR A 71 -16.37 13.33 -8.63
C TYR A 71 -17.16 12.69 -7.50
N THR A 72 -18.27 12.08 -7.85
CA THR A 72 -18.99 11.16 -6.99
C THR A 72 -18.18 9.87 -6.83
N LYS A 73 -18.40 9.18 -5.72
CA LYS A 73 -17.82 7.86 -5.46
C LYS A 73 -18.08 6.87 -6.61
N ASP A 74 -19.25 6.95 -7.25
CA ASP A 74 -19.63 6.05 -8.34
C ASP A 74 -18.82 6.33 -9.62
N GLU A 75 -18.59 7.59 -9.97
CA GLU A 75 -17.72 7.98 -11.09
C GLU A 75 -16.28 7.51 -10.88
N ILE A 76 -15.76 7.64 -9.66
CA ILE A 76 -14.41 7.14 -9.31
C ILE A 76 -14.34 5.62 -9.43
N ASN A 77 -15.36 4.91 -8.94
CA ASN A 77 -15.41 3.46 -9.05
C ASN A 77 -15.50 3.00 -10.51
N GLU A 78 -16.32 3.66 -11.33
CA GLU A 78 -16.45 3.35 -12.75
C GLU A 78 -15.11 3.51 -13.48
N MET A 79 -14.41 4.62 -13.26
CA MET A 79 -13.09 4.84 -13.82
C MET A 79 -12.09 3.77 -13.35
N PHE A 80 -12.07 3.47 -12.05
CA PHE A 80 -11.16 2.48 -11.48
C PHE A 80 -11.39 1.08 -12.06
N TYR A 81 -12.64 0.62 -12.12
CA TYR A 81 -12.97 -0.71 -12.64
C TYR A 81 -12.85 -0.79 -14.16
N GLY A 82 -13.10 0.30 -14.89
CA GLY A 82 -12.84 0.38 -16.32
C GLY A 82 -11.36 0.15 -16.65
N VAL A 83 -10.48 0.90 -15.99
CA VAL A 83 -9.02 0.78 -16.16
C VAL A 83 -8.51 -0.59 -15.68
N SER A 84 -8.98 -1.05 -14.52
CA SER A 84 -8.58 -2.34 -13.96
C SER A 84 -8.98 -3.51 -14.86
N GLY A 85 -10.20 -3.50 -15.39
CA GLY A 85 -10.66 -4.54 -16.29
C GLY A 85 -9.90 -4.58 -17.62
N GLU A 86 -9.52 -3.42 -18.17
CA GLU A 86 -8.68 -3.37 -19.37
C GLU A 86 -7.25 -3.85 -19.12
N HIS A 87 -6.68 -3.47 -17.98
CA HIS A 87 -5.38 -3.94 -17.55
C HIS A 87 -5.33 -5.48 -17.45
N ASP A 88 -6.35 -6.10 -16.87
CA ASP A 88 -6.43 -7.56 -16.74
C ASP A 88 -6.52 -8.27 -18.09
N ARG A 89 -7.36 -7.78 -19.00
CA ARG A 89 -7.46 -8.32 -20.38
C ARG A 89 -6.14 -8.20 -21.13
N ASN A 90 -5.45 -7.06 -21.00
CA ASN A 90 -4.17 -6.85 -21.65
C ASN A 90 -3.11 -7.81 -21.08
N LYS A 91 -3.10 -8.03 -19.76
CA LYS A 91 -2.20 -9.00 -19.13
C LYS A 91 -2.41 -10.42 -19.67
N GLU A 92 -3.66 -10.85 -19.81
CA GLU A 92 -3.99 -12.15 -20.38
C GLU A 92 -3.54 -12.28 -21.85
N ASP A 93 -3.79 -11.25 -22.68
CA ASP A 93 -3.37 -11.24 -24.08
C ASP A 93 -1.83 -11.27 -24.23
N PHE A 94 -1.11 -10.50 -23.41
CA PHE A 94 0.34 -10.54 -23.38
C PHE A 94 0.87 -11.91 -22.94
N GLN A 95 0.25 -12.53 -21.92
CA GLN A 95 0.64 -13.86 -21.47
C GLN A 95 0.44 -14.89 -22.59
N MET A 96 -0.71 -14.88 -23.25
CA MET A 96 -0.99 -15.78 -24.37
C MET A 96 0.01 -15.62 -25.53
N LYS A 97 0.35 -14.37 -25.87
CA LYS A 97 1.36 -14.08 -26.91
C LYS A 97 2.75 -14.57 -26.51
N LEU A 98 3.13 -14.39 -25.24
CA LEU A 98 4.40 -14.88 -24.72
C LEU A 98 4.45 -16.40 -24.74
N ASP A 99 3.40 -17.09 -24.29
CA ASP A 99 3.32 -18.55 -24.30
C ASP A 99 3.41 -19.09 -25.73
N GLY A 100 2.74 -18.44 -26.69
CA GLY A 100 2.79 -18.78 -28.10
C GLY A 100 4.17 -18.69 -28.74
N VAL A 101 5.11 -17.94 -28.15
CA VAL A 101 6.50 -17.85 -28.59
C VAL A 101 7.41 -18.74 -27.74
N ASN A 102 7.19 -18.77 -26.43
CA ASN A 102 8.09 -19.40 -25.48
C ASN A 102 8.07 -20.93 -25.59
N TYR A 103 6.89 -21.55 -25.76
CA TYR A 103 6.82 -23.01 -25.89
C TYR A 103 7.51 -23.52 -27.16
N PRO A 104 7.24 -22.99 -28.38
CA PRO A 104 7.93 -23.42 -29.59
C PRO A 104 9.43 -23.18 -29.55
N LEU A 105 9.88 -22.07 -28.95
CA LEU A 105 11.32 -21.81 -28.77
C LEU A 105 11.95 -22.81 -27.82
N ASN A 106 11.31 -23.10 -26.69
CA ASN A 106 11.79 -24.10 -25.75
C ASN A 106 11.88 -25.49 -26.39
N ASP A 107 10.88 -25.88 -27.18
CA ASP A 107 10.89 -27.16 -27.89
C ASP A 107 12.02 -27.22 -28.93
N SER A 108 12.25 -26.12 -29.65
CA SER A 108 13.36 -26.01 -30.60
C SER A 108 14.72 -26.12 -29.91
N ILE A 109 14.89 -25.46 -28.76
CA ILE A 109 16.13 -25.54 -27.96
C ILE A 109 16.33 -26.96 -27.43
N SER A 110 15.28 -27.59 -26.93
CA SER A 110 15.31 -28.98 -26.45
C SER A 110 15.74 -29.94 -27.57
N TRP A 111 15.10 -29.83 -28.74
CA TRP A 111 15.44 -30.64 -29.90
C TRP A 111 16.89 -30.44 -30.36
N LEU A 112 17.33 -29.19 -30.48
CA LEU A 112 18.72 -28.87 -30.84
C LEU A 112 19.70 -29.44 -29.82
N THR A 113 19.37 -29.39 -28.53
CA THR A 113 20.20 -29.94 -27.46
C THR A 113 20.35 -31.45 -27.63
N THR A 114 19.25 -32.18 -27.82
CA THR A 114 19.30 -33.63 -28.08
C THR A 114 20.10 -33.96 -29.32
N PHE A 115 19.84 -33.25 -30.43
CA PHE A 115 20.54 -33.45 -31.69
C PHE A 115 22.06 -33.26 -31.54
N MET A 116 22.49 -32.23 -30.81
CA MET A 116 23.91 -31.99 -30.56
C MET A 116 24.57 -33.09 -29.73
N GLU A 117 23.87 -33.67 -28.75
CA GLU A 117 24.40 -34.79 -27.96
C GLU A 117 24.52 -36.07 -28.79
N GLU A 118 23.53 -36.37 -29.64
CA GLU A 118 23.61 -37.48 -30.59
C GLU A 118 24.81 -37.34 -31.54
N MET A 119 25.00 -36.14 -32.11
CA MET A 119 26.15 -35.88 -32.99
C MET A 119 27.49 -36.05 -32.26
N LYS A 120 27.60 -35.60 -31.00
CA LYS A 120 28.82 -35.81 -30.20
C LYS A 120 29.12 -37.30 -30.00
N GLN A 121 28.08 -38.10 -29.76
CA GLN A 121 28.22 -39.54 -29.60
C GLN A 121 28.68 -40.19 -30.90
N ASP A 122 28.08 -39.82 -32.04
CA ASP A 122 28.47 -40.33 -33.36
C ASP A 122 29.94 -40.02 -33.68
N ILE A 123 30.40 -38.80 -33.40
CA ILE A 123 31.81 -38.41 -33.58
C ILE A 123 32.72 -39.27 -32.70
N ALA A 124 32.35 -39.52 -31.44
CA ALA A 124 33.15 -40.36 -30.54
C ALA A 124 33.24 -41.81 -31.05
N ILE A 125 32.15 -42.36 -31.61
CA ILE A 125 32.14 -43.71 -32.21
C ILE A 125 33.11 -43.76 -33.41
N ILE A 126 33.05 -42.77 -34.30
CA ILE A 126 33.93 -42.69 -35.48
C ILE A 126 35.40 -42.58 -35.07
N GLN A 127 35.71 -41.77 -34.06
CA GLN A 127 37.07 -41.61 -33.55
C GLN A 127 37.61 -42.94 -32.98
N ASN A 128 36.83 -43.61 -32.14
CA ASN A 128 37.22 -44.90 -31.55
C ASN A 128 37.46 -45.99 -32.60
N ALA A 129 36.67 -46.01 -33.68
CA ALA A 129 36.86 -46.96 -34.78
C ALA A 129 38.13 -46.66 -35.59
N THR A 130 38.53 -45.40 -35.68
CA THR A 130 39.75 -44.96 -36.38
C THR A 130 41.00 -45.26 -35.55
N ASP A 131 40.94 -45.09 -34.22
CA ASP A 131 42.07 -45.37 -33.31
C ASP A 131 42.35 -46.88 -33.13
N ALA A 132 41.40 -47.74 -33.47
CA ALA A 132 41.51 -49.20 -33.39
C ALA A 132 42.06 -49.88 -34.66
N ALA A 133 42.27 -49.12 -35.73
CA ALA A 133 42.76 -49.59 -37.04
C ALA A 133 44.26 -49.29 -37.23
#